data_AF-A0A9E5R3R4-F1
#
_entry.id   AF-A0A9E5R3R4-F1
#
_cell.length_a   1.000
_cell.length_b   1.000
_cell.length_c   1.000
_cell.angle_alpha   90.00
_cell.angle_beta   90.00
_cell.angle_gamma   90.00
#
_symmetry.space_group_name_H-M   'P 1'
#
loop_
_entity.id
_entity.type
_entity.pdbx_description
1 polymer ?
#
loop_
_entity_poly.entity_id
_entity_poly.type
_entity_poly.pdbx_seq_one_letter_code
_entity_poly.pdbx_strand_id
1 'polypeptide(L)'
;MILKAYTYLTGRMPLPPLWALGYQQCRYSYYPAQELLHLAQNFRERQIPADVLYLDIHYMEKYKVFTWDTTRFPDPAALLDQLREWGFKVVLIFDPGIKVEENYTPYEEGLANDSFVKYPDGTPYRGQVWPGWCHFPDFTKPEVREWWGTYFESLVQLGVLGFWNDMNEPAVWGKHFPDLTQFDWEGEGASHKQAHNVYGMQMARSTYEGVRKYLKNKRPFVLTRAAYAGIQRYSAVWTGDNVSEDQLMLSDVRIINSMGLSGLAFAGYDVGGFVGEANPALYSRWVALGAFSPFFRGHTMINSRDAEPWAFGEESEEIARNYIRLRYRLLPYLYSVFYEATQNGMPIQRSLVLNYPYEESTYTPEAQNLYFFGPAILVAPISSQQPIQKLFLPQGNWYNLFNDSPYEGPTYLYHETSLDTLPLFVKAGQMLWLQSVLNHTGEMPHPTLELHLYRGNTSDTFVYYEDDGETYEYEAGLYYARAVHYQPELQRLVFDSVEGGTVSKFSQLRIYWHGWTLDELAENLFLAETKLEVATEDYRFVEPISNFDPGNIMKT
;
A
#
# COMPACT_ATOMS: atom_id res chain seq x y z
N MET A 1 19.92 13.98 -5.13
CA MET A 1 19.38 12.66 -5.55
C MET A 1 18.40 12.86 -6.70
N ILE A 2 18.45 12.03 -7.74
CA ILE A 2 17.66 12.18 -8.99
C ILE A 2 16.15 12.15 -8.71
N LEU A 3 15.69 11.23 -7.87
CA LEU A 3 14.26 11.09 -7.51
C LEU A 3 13.65 12.36 -6.92
N LYS A 4 14.38 13.07 -6.06
CA LYS A 4 13.92 14.34 -5.47
C LYS A 4 13.68 15.42 -6.53
N ALA A 5 14.55 15.48 -7.55
CA ALA A 5 14.39 16.43 -8.66
C ALA A 5 13.27 15.99 -9.61
N TYR A 6 13.18 14.69 -9.91
CA TYR A 6 12.15 14.13 -10.77
C TYR A 6 10.75 14.35 -10.20
N THR A 7 10.52 14.02 -8.92
CA THR A 7 9.22 14.22 -8.25
C THR A 7 8.92 15.69 -7.97
N TYR A 8 9.93 16.55 -7.85
CA TYR A 8 9.70 18.00 -7.86
C TYR A 8 9.11 18.46 -9.20
N LEU A 9 9.62 17.93 -10.33
CA LEU A 9 9.13 18.27 -11.67
C LEU A 9 7.77 17.65 -11.99
N THR A 10 7.60 16.36 -11.71
CA THR A 10 6.38 15.60 -12.09
C THR A 10 5.28 15.68 -11.03
N GLY A 11 5.59 16.15 -9.83
CA GLY A 11 4.68 16.26 -8.69
C GLY A 11 5.00 15.26 -7.58
N ARG A 12 4.81 15.68 -6.34
CA ARG A 12 4.90 14.79 -5.18
C ARG A 12 3.52 14.24 -4.82
N MET A 13 3.50 13.05 -4.25
CA MET A 13 2.26 12.50 -3.73
C MET A 13 1.79 13.28 -2.50
N PRO A 14 0.47 13.47 -2.32
CA PRO A 14 -0.09 13.88 -1.03
C PRO A 14 0.10 12.75 -0.02
N LEU A 15 0.01 13.07 1.28
CA LEU A 15 0.03 12.05 2.32
C LEU A 15 -1.29 11.26 2.25
N PRO A 16 -1.28 9.93 2.04
CA PRO A 16 -2.51 9.15 1.99
C PRO A 16 -3.19 9.11 3.37
N PRO A 17 -4.51 8.81 3.42
CA PRO A 17 -5.14 8.53 4.69
C PRO A 17 -4.53 7.26 5.32
N LEU A 18 -4.37 7.25 6.63
CA LEU A 18 -3.69 6.20 7.39
C LEU A 18 -4.31 4.81 7.13
N TRP A 19 -5.64 4.75 7.00
CA TRP A 19 -6.35 3.50 6.72
C TRP A 19 -5.97 2.85 5.40
N ALA A 20 -5.48 3.62 4.41
CA ALA A 20 -5.03 3.07 3.13
C ALA A 20 -3.72 2.28 3.25
N LEU A 21 -3.00 2.44 4.37
CA LEU A 21 -1.78 1.69 4.65
C LEU A 21 -2.09 0.37 5.36
N GLY A 22 -3.29 0.17 5.89
CA GLY A 22 -3.71 -1.08 6.50
C GLY A 22 -3.80 -2.23 5.49
N TYR A 23 -4.05 -3.44 5.99
CA TYR A 23 -4.37 -4.58 5.12
C TYR A 23 -5.76 -4.39 4.48
N GLN A 24 -5.84 -4.78 3.21
CA GLN A 24 -7.02 -4.62 2.38
C GLN A 24 -7.43 -5.94 1.75
N GLN A 25 -8.73 -6.23 1.67
CA GLN A 25 -9.25 -7.46 1.09
C GLN A 25 -10.17 -7.16 -0.11
N CYS A 26 -9.91 -7.84 -1.21
CA CYS A 26 -10.69 -7.79 -2.43
C CYS A 26 -10.88 -9.19 -3.02
N ARG A 27 -11.86 -9.33 -3.89
CA ARG A 27 -12.11 -10.46 -4.77
C ARG A 27 -12.92 -9.95 -5.95
N TYR A 28 -12.72 -10.53 -7.13
CA TYR A 28 -13.66 -10.44 -8.24
C TYR A 28 -14.67 -11.60 -8.08
N SER A 29 -15.88 -11.44 -7.57
CA SER A 29 -16.41 -10.33 -6.77
C SER A 29 -16.96 -10.87 -5.46
N TYR A 30 -17.06 -10.03 -4.41
CA TYR A 30 -17.96 -10.29 -3.28
C TYR A 30 -19.38 -9.83 -3.61
N TYR A 31 -20.34 -10.75 -3.57
CA TYR A 31 -21.77 -10.47 -3.69
C TYR A 31 -22.57 -11.72 -3.26
N PRO A 32 -23.81 -11.57 -2.76
CA PRO A 32 -24.51 -10.31 -2.45
C PRO A 32 -23.94 -9.58 -1.21
N ALA A 33 -24.57 -8.48 -0.80
CA ALA A 33 -24.19 -7.67 0.37
C ALA A 33 -23.85 -8.49 1.64
N GLN A 34 -24.56 -9.60 1.87
CA GLN A 34 -24.34 -10.46 3.03
C GLN A 34 -22.94 -11.11 3.04
N GLU A 35 -22.37 -11.44 1.88
CA GLU A 35 -21.02 -11.99 1.80
C GLU A 35 -19.97 -11.00 2.28
N LEU A 36 -20.17 -9.70 1.99
CA LEU A 36 -19.28 -8.64 2.46
C LEU A 36 -19.36 -8.46 3.99
N LEU A 37 -20.57 -8.59 4.57
CA LEU A 37 -20.76 -8.58 6.02
C LEU A 37 -20.12 -9.80 6.70
N HIS A 38 -20.31 -11.00 6.14
CA HIS A 38 -19.66 -12.21 6.65
C HIS A 38 -18.14 -12.11 6.59
N LEU A 39 -17.60 -11.58 5.50
CA LEU A 39 -16.16 -11.33 5.35
C LEU A 39 -15.64 -10.39 6.45
N ALA A 40 -16.30 -9.25 6.64
CA ALA A 40 -15.95 -8.28 7.66
C ALA A 40 -15.98 -8.87 9.08
N GLN A 41 -17.03 -9.64 9.38
CA GLN A 41 -17.19 -10.32 10.66
C GLN A 41 -16.07 -11.35 10.89
N ASN A 42 -15.71 -12.15 9.88
CA ASN A 42 -14.62 -13.13 9.99
C ASN A 42 -13.28 -12.47 10.36
N PHE A 43 -12.92 -11.33 9.75
CA PHE A 43 -11.70 -10.60 10.13
C PHE A 43 -11.70 -10.21 11.61
N ARG A 44 -12.84 -9.73 12.12
CA ARG A 44 -12.99 -9.30 13.53
C ARG A 44 -12.95 -10.49 14.48
N GLU A 45 -13.68 -11.56 14.19
CA GLU A 45 -13.71 -12.78 15.00
C GLU A 45 -12.35 -13.47 15.08
N ARG A 46 -11.61 -13.47 13.96
CA ARG A 46 -10.27 -14.08 13.86
C ARG A 46 -9.14 -13.16 14.34
N GLN A 47 -9.48 -11.93 14.75
CA GLN A 47 -8.55 -10.90 15.20
C GLN A 47 -7.41 -10.68 14.19
N ILE A 48 -7.76 -10.66 12.90
CA ILE A 48 -6.86 -10.33 11.80
C ILE A 48 -7.14 -8.88 11.41
N PRO A 49 -6.15 -7.98 11.56
CA PRO A 49 -6.36 -6.57 11.26
C PRO A 49 -6.70 -6.33 9.79
N ALA A 50 -7.69 -5.47 9.52
CA ALA A 50 -8.10 -5.11 8.17
C ALA A 50 -8.88 -3.78 8.18
N ASP A 51 -8.58 -2.92 7.21
CA ASP A 51 -9.16 -1.57 7.12
C ASP A 51 -10.08 -1.40 5.92
N VAL A 52 -9.87 -2.16 4.83
CA VAL A 52 -10.54 -1.91 3.56
C VAL A 52 -11.12 -3.18 2.97
N LEU A 53 -12.38 -3.10 2.56
CA LEU A 53 -13.05 -4.11 1.74
C LEU A 53 -13.41 -3.52 0.38
N TYR A 54 -13.24 -4.30 -0.67
CA TYR A 54 -13.51 -3.84 -2.04
C TYR A 54 -14.80 -4.44 -2.58
N LEU A 55 -15.52 -3.64 -3.37
CA LEU A 55 -16.58 -4.11 -4.25
C LEU A 55 -16.14 -3.95 -5.70
N ASP A 56 -15.89 -5.09 -6.32
CA ASP A 56 -15.63 -5.25 -7.75
C ASP A 56 -16.98 -5.24 -8.53
N ILE A 57 -16.97 -5.32 -9.86
CA ILE A 57 -18.04 -4.92 -10.79
C ILE A 57 -19.44 -5.50 -10.52
N HIS A 58 -19.55 -6.59 -9.75
CA HIS A 58 -20.84 -7.20 -9.39
C HIS A 58 -21.70 -6.35 -8.45
N TYR A 59 -21.20 -5.25 -7.89
CA TYR A 59 -22.07 -4.31 -7.16
C TYR A 59 -22.96 -3.46 -8.07
N MET A 60 -22.58 -3.31 -9.34
CA MET A 60 -23.26 -2.45 -10.31
C MET A 60 -24.42 -3.15 -11.02
N GLU A 61 -25.46 -2.38 -11.38
CA GLU A 61 -26.56 -2.86 -12.22
C GLU A 61 -26.04 -3.15 -13.64
N LYS A 62 -25.98 -4.43 -14.02
CA LYS A 62 -25.48 -4.86 -15.34
C LYS A 62 -24.13 -4.22 -15.71
N TYR A 63 -23.25 -4.05 -14.71
CA TYR A 63 -21.90 -3.47 -14.86
C TYR A 63 -21.87 -2.00 -15.32
N LYS A 64 -22.98 -1.25 -15.13
CA LYS A 64 -23.03 0.19 -15.41
C LYS A 64 -22.40 0.95 -14.24
N VAL A 65 -21.34 1.72 -14.50
CA VAL A 65 -20.74 2.59 -13.48
C VAL A 65 -21.76 3.56 -12.88
N PHE A 66 -21.52 3.99 -11.64
CA PHE A 66 -22.43 4.88 -10.89
C PHE A 66 -23.82 4.31 -10.60
N THR A 67 -24.00 3.00 -10.68
CA THR A 67 -25.25 2.31 -10.30
C THR A 67 -25.01 1.28 -9.21
N TRP A 68 -26.11 0.88 -8.55
CA TRP A 68 -26.14 -0.25 -7.62
C TRP A 68 -27.14 -1.28 -8.13
N ASP A 69 -26.75 -2.55 -8.10
CA ASP A 69 -27.67 -3.66 -8.33
C ASP A 69 -28.54 -3.86 -7.09
N THR A 70 -29.79 -3.44 -7.16
CA THR A 70 -30.74 -3.48 -6.03
C THR A 70 -31.18 -4.90 -5.64
N THR A 71 -30.85 -5.92 -6.42
CA THR A 71 -31.09 -7.32 -6.04
C THR A 71 -29.95 -7.86 -5.19
N ARG A 72 -28.70 -7.59 -5.60
CA ARG A 72 -27.48 -8.03 -4.88
C ARG A 72 -27.15 -7.13 -3.69
N PHE A 73 -27.47 -5.83 -3.79
CA PHE A 73 -27.19 -4.78 -2.82
C PHE A 73 -28.46 -3.92 -2.62
N PRO A 74 -29.49 -4.45 -1.94
CA PRO A 74 -30.79 -3.78 -1.80
C PRO A 74 -30.75 -2.48 -0.99
N ASP A 75 -29.82 -2.38 -0.03
CA ASP A 75 -29.61 -1.18 0.79
C ASP A 75 -28.10 -0.90 0.98
N PRO A 76 -27.46 -0.22 0.01
CA PRO A 76 -26.05 0.12 0.10
C PRO A 76 -25.72 1.04 1.28
N ALA A 77 -26.65 1.90 1.70
CA ALA A 77 -26.42 2.82 2.82
C ALA A 77 -26.29 2.04 4.13
N ALA A 78 -27.24 1.14 4.42
CA ALA A 78 -27.18 0.30 5.61
C ALA A 78 -25.95 -0.62 5.62
N LEU A 79 -25.57 -1.18 4.47
CA LEU A 79 -24.36 -1.99 4.33
C LEU A 79 -23.10 -1.18 4.69
N LEU A 80 -22.94 0.01 4.10
CA LEU A 80 -21.77 0.85 4.32
C LEU A 80 -21.71 1.37 5.76
N ASP A 81 -22.85 1.72 6.35
CA ASP A 81 -22.93 2.13 7.75
C ASP A 81 -22.50 1.00 8.70
N GLN A 82 -22.99 -0.23 8.47
CA GLN A 82 -22.61 -1.39 9.29
C GLN A 82 -21.10 -1.70 9.20
N LEU A 83 -20.53 -1.66 8.00
CA LEU A 83 -19.10 -1.88 7.79
C LEU A 83 -18.25 -0.80 8.45
N ARG A 84 -18.71 0.45 8.39
CA ARG A 84 -18.06 1.60 9.05
C ARG A 84 -18.07 1.44 10.57
N GLU A 85 -19.16 0.97 11.17
CA GLU A 85 -19.24 0.65 12.60
C GLU A 85 -18.21 -0.41 13.02
N TRP A 86 -17.92 -1.37 12.13
CA TRP A 86 -16.87 -2.38 12.34
C TRP A 86 -15.47 -1.89 11.92
N GLY A 87 -15.31 -0.61 11.62
CA GLY A 87 -14.02 0.02 11.32
C GLY A 87 -13.53 -0.12 9.88
N PHE A 88 -14.34 -0.67 8.98
CA PHE A 88 -14.00 -0.86 7.57
C PHE A 88 -14.38 0.35 6.71
N LYS A 89 -13.57 0.54 5.67
CA LYS A 89 -13.82 1.48 4.57
C LYS A 89 -14.10 0.63 3.34
N VAL A 90 -14.97 1.12 2.46
CA VAL A 90 -15.29 0.42 1.22
C VAL A 90 -14.71 1.17 0.03
N VAL A 91 -14.00 0.42 -0.83
CA VAL A 91 -13.51 0.91 -2.13
C VAL A 91 -14.38 0.33 -3.23
N LEU A 92 -14.84 1.19 -4.14
CA LEU A 92 -15.65 0.79 -5.30
C LEU A 92 -14.83 0.86 -6.59
N ILE A 93 -14.98 -0.13 -7.48
CA ILE A 93 -14.38 -0.11 -8.82
C ILE A 93 -15.17 0.78 -9.79
N PHE A 94 -14.49 1.39 -10.76
CA PHE A 94 -15.05 2.17 -11.86
C PHE A 94 -14.24 1.94 -13.13
N ASP A 95 -14.92 1.55 -14.20
CA ASP A 95 -14.34 1.45 -15.54
C ASP A 95 -14.63 2.73 -16.35
N PRO A 96 -13.81 3.06 -17.37
CA PRO A 96 -14.06 4.22 -18.21
C PRO A 96 -15.25 4.05 -19.16
N GLY A 97 -15.70 2.81 -19.43
CA GLY A 97 -16.74 2.55 -20.42
C GLY A 97 -18.14 2.96 -19.94
N ILE A 98 -18.76 3.94 -20.61
CA ILE A 98 -20.16 4.31 -20.42
C ILE A 98 -21.04 3.52 -21.39
N LYS A 99 -21.85 2.60 -20.86
CA LYS A 99 -22.77 1.76 -21.65
C LYS A 99 -23.66 2.59 -22.57
N VAL A 100 -23.79 2.16 -23.81
CA VAL A 100 -24.74 2.69 -24.79
C VAL A 100 -26.13 2.13 -24.49
N GLU A 101 -26.92 2.86 -23.71
CA GLU A 101 -28.26 2.47 -23.26
C GLU A 101 -29.11 3.72 -23.00
N GLU A 102 -30.30 3.82 -23.59
CA GLU A 102 -31.26 4.89 -23.30
C GLU A 102 -31.74 4.81 -21.83
N ASN A 103 -32.10 5.95 -21.23
CA ASN A 103 -32.47 6.10 -19.83
C ASN A 103 -31.34 5.78 -18.84
N TYR A 104 -30.09 5.97 -19.28
CA TYR A 104 -28.90 5.89 -18.45
C TYR A 104 -28.21 7.25 -18.44
N THR A 105 -28.31 7.97 -17.32
CA THR A 105 -27.90 9.38 -17.20
C THR A 105 -26.46 9.66 -17.67
N PRO A 106 -25.42 8.89 -17.29
CA PRO A 106 -24.08 9.06 -17.85
C PRO A 106 -23.98 8.98 -19.36
N TYR A 107 -24.80 8.15 -20.00
CA TYR A 107 -24.83 8.05 -21.47
C TYR A 107 -25.49 9.28 -22.10
N GLU A 108 -26.66 9.67 -21.60
CA GLU A 108 -27.44 10.79 -22.13
C GLU A 108 -26.71 12.13 -21.94
N GLU A 109 -26.18 12.39 -20.75
CA GLU A 109 -25.39 13.58 -20.47
C GLU A 109 -24.10 13.60 -21.27
N GLY A 110 -23.41 12.45 -21.39
CA GLY A 110 -22.17 12.37 -22.15
C GLY A 110 -22.37 12.69 -23.65
N LEU A 111 -23.52 12.31 -24.22
CA LEU A 111 -23.91 12.73 -25.58
C LEU A 111 -24.27 14.22 -25.63
N ALA A 112 -25.06 14.72 -24.69
CA ALA A 112 -25.52 16.12 -24.67
C ALA A 112 -24.36 17.11 -24.48
N ASN A 113 -23.38 16.76 -23.65
CA ASN A 113 -22.24 17.59 -23.29
C ASN A 113 -21.01 17.38 -24.18
N ASP A 114 -21.13 16.53 -25.20
CA ASP A 114 -20.03 16.22 -26.11
C ASP A 114 -18.78 15.70 -25.38
N SER A 115 -18.98 14.71 -24.51
CA SER A 115 -17.98 14.25 -23.53
C SER A 115 -17.19 13.02 -23.96
N PHE A 116 -17.59 12.36 -25.05
CA PHE A 116 -16.96 11.12 -25.49
C PHE A 116 -15.86 11.34 -26.53
N VAL A 117 -14.85 10.48 -26.51
CA VAL A 117 -13.84 10.35 -27.57
C VAL A 117 -14.53 10.03 -28.89
N LYS A 118 -14.09 10.64 -30.00
CA LYS A 118 -14.77 10.57 -31.31
C LYS A 118 -13.89 10.06 -32.43
N TYR A 119 -14.53 9.68 -33.52
CA TYR A 119 -13.91 9.56 -34.83
C TYR A 119 -13.84 10.92 -35.56
N PRO A 120 -13.03 11.07 -36.63
CA PRO A 120 -12.90 12.32 -37.38
C PRO A 120 -14.19 12.84 -38.03
N ASP A 121 -15.19 11.97 -38.22
CA ASP A 121 -16.52 12.35 -38.71
C ASP A 121 -17.44 12.91 -37.60
N GLY A 122 -16.94 13.01 -36.37
CA GLY A 122 -17.65 13.50 -35.21
C GLY A 122 -18.45 12.43 -34.46
N THR A 123 -18.50 11.20 -34.94
CA THR A 123 -19.24 10.13 -34.28
C THR A 123 -18.50 9.62 -33.03
N PRO A 124 -19.19 9.45 -31.88
CA PRO A 124 -18.55 8.90 -30.68
C PRO A 124 -18.00 7.50 -30.91
N TYR A 125 -16.75 7.27 -30.48
CA TYR A 125 -16.10 5.97 -30.55
C TYR A 125 -16.88 4.94 -29.73
N ARG A 126 -17.01 3.72 -30.26
CA ARG A 126 -17.75 2.62 -29.64
C ARG A 126 -16.89 1.36 -29.48
N GLY A 127 -16.76 0.86 -28.26
CA GLY A 127 -16.01 -0.36 -27.91
C GLY A 127 -16.81 -1.27 -26.98
N GLN A 128 -16.44 -2.54 -26.84
CA GLN A 128 -17.09 -3.46 -25.89
C GLN A 128 -16.22 -3.67 -24.65
N VAL A 129 -16.85 -3.63 -23.48
CA VAL A 129 -16.30 -3.97 -22.15
C VAL A 129 -17.43 -4.62 -21.32
N TRP A 130 -17.29 -4.74 -20.00
CA TRP A 130 -18.19 -5.47 -19.10
C TRP A 130 -19.71 -5.24 -19.34
N PRO A 131 -20.23 -4.00 -19.38
CA PRO A 131 -21.65 -3.74 -19.64
C PRO A 131 -22.08 -3.93 -21.11
N GLY A 132 -21.18 -4.37 -22.00
CA GLY A 132 -21.38 -4.49 -23.42
C GLY A 132 -20.83 -3.29 -24.19
N TRP A 133 -21.59 -2.79 -25.15
CA TRP A 133 -21.16 -1.65 -25.98
C TRP A 133 -21.13 -0.35 -25.19
N CYS A 134 -20.01 0.38 -25.26
CA CYS A 134 -19.76 1.62 -24.53
C CYS A 134 -19.19 2.72 -25.42
N HIS A 135 -19.40 3.96 -24.99
CA HIS A 135 -18.56 5.11 -25.32
C HIS A 135 -17.55 5.37 -24.21
N PHE A 136 -16.49 6.11 -24.51
CA PHE A 136 -15.38 6.37 -23.60
C PHE A 136 -15.27 7.88 -23.37
N PRO A 137 -15.38 8.38 -22.12
CA PRO A 137 -15.18 9.79 -21.82
C PRO A 137 -13.80 10.25 -22.25
N ASP A 138 -13.72 11.45 -22.79
CA ASP A 138 -12.46 12.10 -23.12
C ASP A 138 -11.92 12.87 -21.91
N PHE A 139 -11.17 12.18 -21.04
CA PHE A 139 -10.58 12.80 -19.86
C PHE A 139 -9.51 13.87 -20.16
N THR A 140 -9.11 14.04 -21.43
CA THR A 140 -8.22 15.13 -21.83
C THR A 140 -8.94 16.48 -21.95
N LYS A 141 -10.28 16.46 -21.95
CA LYS A 141 -11.15 17.64 -21.93
C LYS A 141 -11.47 18.08 -20.48
N PRO A 142 -11.19 19.33 -20.06
CA PRO A 142 -11.45 19.81 -18.71
C PRO A 142 -12.88 19.60 -18.23
N GLU A 143 -13.87 19.91 -19.07
CA GLU A 143 -15.29 19.82 -18.73
C GLU A 143 -15.71 18.37 -18.47
N VAL A 144 -15.08 17.41 -19.17
CA VAL A 144 -15.34 15.98 -18.96
C VAL A 144 -14.77 15.51 -17.63
N ARG A 145 -13.62 16.03 -17.21
CA ARG A 145 -13.06 15.72 -15.88
C ARG A 145 -13.97 16.23 -14.76
N GLU A 146 -14.49 17.45 -14.92
CA GLU A 146 -15.44 18.02 -13.97
C GLU A 146 -16.75 17.23 -13.93
N TRP A 147 -17.31 16.93 -15.10
CA TRP A 147 -18.52 16.11 -15.25
C TRP A 147 -18.37 14.73 -14.61
N TRP A 148 -17.28 14.01 -14.92
CA TRP A 148 -16.98 12.72 -14.29
C TRP A 148 -16.93 12.82 -12.76
N GLY A 149 -16.32 13.89 -12.25
CA GLY A 149 -16.25 14.16 -10.81
C GLY A 149 -17.61 14.29 -10.13
N THR A 150 -18.65 14.77 -10.82
CA THR A 150 -19.99 15.00 -10.22
C THR A 150 -20.67 13.72 -9.78
N TYR A 151 -20.43 12.59 -10.47
CA TYR A 151 -21.06 11.32 -10.13
C TYR A 151 -20.60 10.73 -8.79
N PHE A 152 -19.48 11.21 -8.24
CA PHE A 152 -18.99 10.73 -6.96
C PHE A 152 -19.66 11.39 -5.76
N GLU A 153 -20.43 12.48 -5.94
CA GLU A 153 -21.07 13.18 -4.83
C GLU A 153 -21.98 12.25 -4.02
N SER A 154 -22.89 11.53 -4.69
CA SER A 154 -23.82 10.62 -4.03
C SER A 154 -23.10 9.47 -3.32
N LEU A 155 -22.01 8.96 -3.90
CA LEU A 155 -21.19 7.90 -3.32
C LEU A 155 -20.45 8.37 -2.06
N VAL A 156 -19.89 9.58 -2.09
CA VAL A 156 -19.26 10.20 -0.91
C VAL A 156 -20.30 10.47 0.17
N GLN A 157 -21.51 10.91 -0.19
CA GLN A 157 -22.62 11.09 0.76
C GLN A 157 -23.05 9.77 1.41
N LEU A 158 -22.96 8.63 0.69
CA LEU A 158 -23.14 7.28 1.25
C LEU A 158 -21.98 6.82 2.14
N GLY A 159 -20.88 7.58 2.22
CA GLY A 159 -19.73 7.26 3.06
C GLY A 159 -18.58 6.53 2.35
N VAL A 160 -18.59 6.46 1.01
CA VAL A 160 -17.46 5.90 0.23
C VAL A 160 -16.29 6.87 0.27
N LEU A 161 -15.11 6.37 0.65
CA LEU A 161 -13.87 7.17 0.76
C LEU A 161 -12.77 6.70 -0.22
N GLY A 162 -13.01 5.59 -0.92
CA GLY A 162 -12.03 4.94 -1.78
C GLY A 162 -12.57 4.59 -3.16
N PHE A 163 -11.77 4.83 -4.19
CA PHE A 163 -12.20 4.75 -5.59
C PHE A 163 -11.13 4.03 -6.42
N TRP A 164 -11.51 2.93 -7.06
CA TRP A 164 -10.63 2.09 -7.86
C TRP A 164 -10.95 2.29 -9.34
N ASN A 165 -10.01 2.82 -10.12
CA ASN A 165 -10.13 3.01 -11.56
C ASN A 165 -9.43 1.87 -12.29
N ASP A 166 -10.21 1.04 -12.97
CA ASP A 166 -9.73 -0.12 -13.72
C ASP A 166 -9.98 0.05 -15.22
N MET A 167 -9.40 -0.84 -16.02
CA MET A 167 -9.63 -0.91 -17.47
C MET A 167 -9.26 0.36 -18.23
N ASN A 168 -8.40 1.21 -17.65
CA ASN A 168 -8.18 2.59 -18.07
C ASN A 168 -6.88 2.82 -18.86
N GLU A 169 -6.33 1.77 -19.50
CA GLU A 169 -5.25 1.91 -20.48
C GLU A 169 -5.57 2.81 -21.69
N PRO A 170 -6.78 2.80 -22.32
CA PRO A 170 -8.03 2.06 -22.05
C PRO A 170 -8.10 0.65 -22.66
N ALA A 171 -8.61 -0.31 -21.87
CA ALA A 171 -8.87 -1.67 -22.31
C ALA A 171 -10.21 -1.79 -23.04
N VAL A 172 -10.21 -2.47 -24.19
CA VAL A 172 -11.41 -2.78 -24.99
C VAL A 172 -11.33 -4.21 -25.52
N TRP A 173 -12.46 -4.91 -25.59
CA TRP A 173 -12.45 -6.32 -26.00
C TRP A 173 -12.27 -6.52 -27.50
N GLY A 174 -11.43 -7.50 -27.85
CA GLY A 174 -11.28 -8.05 -29.19
C GLY A 174 -10.63 -7.11 -30.22
N LYS A 175 -10.21 -5.90 -29.82
CA LYS A 175 -9.64 -4.87 -30.71
C LYS A 175 -8.70 -3.97 -29.91
N HIS A 176 -7.87 -3.20 -30.60
CA HIS A 176 -7.22 -2.04 -29.99
C HIS A 176 -8.14 -0.82 -30.09
N PHE A 177 -7.98 0.12 -29.15
CA PHE A 177 -8.59 1.43 -29.26
C PHE A 177 -8.08 2.11 -30.56
N PRO A 178 -8.95 2.56 -31.49
CA PRO A 178 -8.50 2.91 -32.83
C PRO A 178 -7.62 4.17 -32.85
N ASP A 179 -6.48 4.08 -33.53
CA ASP A 179 -5.52 5.17 -33.74
C ASP A 179 -6.15 6.47 -34.29
N LEU A 180 -7.21 6.32 -35.09
CA LEU A 180 -7.87 7.43 -35.78
C LEU A 180 -8.83 8.23 -34.89
N THR A 181 -9.06 7.77 -33.65
CA THR A 181 -9.88 8.53 -32.70
C THR A 181 -9.21 9.83 -32.28
N GLN A 182 -10.02 10.84 -32.01
CA GLN A 182 -9.63 12.20 -31.69
C GLN A 182 -10.03 12.55 -30.26
N PHE A 183 -9.09 13.18 -29.58
CA PHE A 183 -9.17 13.68 -28.21
C PHE A 183 -9.10 15.21 -28.24
N ASP A 184 -9.74 15.86 -27.28
CA ASP A 184 -9.78 17.31 -27.10
C ASP A 184 -8.40 17.89 -26.77
N TRP A 185 -7.64 17.21 -25.90
CA TRP A 185 -6.27 17.58 -25.52
C TRP A 185 -6.16 19.01 -24.98
N GLU A 186 -6.98 19.36 -23.99
CA GLU A 186 -7.05 20.73 -23.46
C GLU A 186 -7.33 21.78 -24.56
N GLY A 187 -8.16 21.42 -25.55
CA GLY A 187 -8.55 22.23 -26.70
C GLY A 187 -7.58 22.23 -27.91
N GLU A 188 -6.41 21.61 -27.81
CA GLU A 188 -5.41 21.60 -28.91
C GLU A 188 -5.66 20.49 -29.95
N GLY A 189 -6.46 19.49 -29.59
CA GLY A 189 -6.68 18.29 -30.38
C GLY A 189 -5.50 17.31 -30.34
N ALA A 190 -5.80 16.03 -30.16
CA ALA A 190 -4.79 14.98 -30.24
C ALA A 190 -5.35 13.71 -30.90
N SER A 191 -4.46 13.00 -31.57
CA SER A 191 -4.72 11.61 -31.97
C SER A 191 -4.65 10.69 -30.75
N HIS A 192 -5.27 9.51 -30.86
CA HIS A 192 -5.11 8.47 -29.84
C HIS A 192 -3.64 8.16 -29.54
N LYS A 193 -2.75 8.16 -30.54
CA LYS A 193 -1.32 7.88 -30.34
C LYS A 193 -0.64 8.86 -29.37
N GLN A 194 -1.07 10.11 -29.39
CA GLN A 194 -0.57 11.13 -28.46
C GLN A 194 -1.22 11.00 -27.09
N ALA A 195 -2.52 10.70 -27.05
CA ALA A 195 -3.30 10.70 -25.82
C ALA A 195 -3.31 9.39 -25.03
N HIS A 196 -2.96 8.26 -25.66
CA HIS A 196 -3.10 6.91 -25.11
C HIS A 196 -2.56 6.80 -23.68
N ASN A 197 -1.28 7.10 -23.49
CA ASN A 197 -0.61 6.89 -22.21
C ASN A 197 -1.08 7.83 -21.09
N VAL A 198 -1.74 8.95 -21.39
CA VAL A 198 -2.27 9.86 -20.36
C VAL A 198 -3.73 9.59 -20.03
N TYR A 199 -4.43 8.73 -20.78
CA TYR A 199 -5.85 8.45 -20.59
C TYR A 199 -6.16 8.00 -19.16
N GLY A 200 -5.50 6.94 -18.69
CA GLY A 200 -5.68 6.42 -17.32
C GLY A 200 -5.29 7.43 -16.25
N MET A 201 -4.20 8.18 -16.46
CA MET A 201 -3.80 9.24 -15.54
C MET A 201 -4.85 10.34 -15.44
N GLN A 202 -5.47 10.73 -16.55
CA GLN A 202 -6.50 11.76 -16.57
C GLN A 202 -7.83 11.25 -15.99
N MET A 203 -8.16 9.96 -16.12
CA MET A 203 -9.27 9.36 -15.39
C MET A 203 -9.03 9.42 -13.87
N ALA A 204 -7.85 9.00 -13.42
CA ALA A 204 -7.48 9.04 -12.00
C ALA A 204 -7.47 10.47 -11.44
N ARG A 205 -6.96 11.43 -12.23
CA ARG A 205 -7.05 12.86 -11.91
C ARG A 205 -8.49 13.33 -11.76
N SER A 206 -9.36 12.96 -12.70
CA SER A 206 -10.79 13.33 -12.69
C SER A 206 -11.48 12.78 -11.44
N THR A 207 -11.21 11.51 -11.10
CA THR A 207 -11.70 10.89 -9.87
C THR A 207 -11.19 11.66 -8.65
N TYR A 208 -9.87 11.86 -8.51
CA TYR A 208 -9.26 12.54 -7.36
C TYR A 208 -9.76 13.98 -7.17
N GLU A 209 -9.73 14.80 -8.23
CA GLU A 209 -10.19 16.19 -8.19
C GLU A 209 -11.70 16.27 -7.95
N GLY A 210 -12.48 15.33 -8.49
CA GLY A 210 -13.92 15.22 -8.27
C GLY A 210 -14.27 14.90 -6.82
N VAL A 211 -13.74 13.80 -6.27
CA VAL A 211 -14.07 13.34 -4.91
C VAL A 211 -13.58 14.33 -3.84
N ARG A 212 -12.45 15.01 -4.08
CA ARG A 212 -11.89 16.01 -3.16
C ARG A 212 -12.88 17.17 -2.90
N LYS A 213 -13.74 17.51 -3.85
CA LYS A 213 -14.78 18.55 -3.69
C LYS A 213 -15.83 18.16 -2.64
N TYR A 214 -16.13 16.86 -2.51
CA TYR A 214 -17.22 16.36 -1.68
C TYR A 214 -16.78 15.77 -0.34
N LEU A 215 -15.50 15.40 -0.21
CA LEU A 215 -14.96 14.72 0.97
C LEU A 215 -14.76 15.59 2.21
N LYS A 216 -15.21 16.86 2.21
CA LYS A 216 -15.20 17.76 3.39
C LYS A 216 -13.85 17.75 4.13
N ASN A 217 -12.76 18.03 3.41
CA ASN A 217 -11.39 18.02 3.91
C ASN A 217 -10.75 16.64 4.18
N LYS A 218 -11.46 15.52 4.00
CA LYS A 218 -10.84 14.18 4.06
C LYS A 218 -9.98 13.89 2.84
N ARG A 219 -8.91 13.12 3.04
CA ARG A 219 -8.01 12.65 1.99
C ARG A 219 -8.66 11.46 1.26
N PRO A 220 -8.87 11.53 -0.07
CA PRO A 220 -9.35 10.39 -0.82
C PRO A 220 -8.29 9.29 -0.93
N PHE A 221 -8.75 8.06 -1.11
CA PHE A 221 -7.92 7.01 -1.67
C PHE A 221 -8.36 6.73 -3.11
N VAL A 222 -7.44 6.89 -4.06
CA VAL A 222 -7.66 6.52 -5.46
C VAL A 222 -6.62 5.46 -5.82
N LEU A 223 -7.06 4.40 -6.49
CA LEU A 223 -6.24 3.31 -7.01
C LEU A 223 -6.43 3.23 -8.53
N THR A 224 -5.36 3.16 -9.32
CA THR A 224 -5.44 3.10 -10.80
C THR A 224 -4.55 2.02 -11.39
N ARG A 225 -4.96 1.43 -12.52
CA ARG A 225 -4.14 0.45 -13.25
C ARG A 225 -3.13 1.15 -14.14
N ALA A 226 -3.65 1.98 -15.04
CA ALA A 226 -2.85 2.72 -16.00
C ALA A 226 -2.34 4.04 -15.43
N ALA A 227 -1.09 4.35 -15.74
CA ALA A 227 -0.35 5.45 -15.15
C ALA A 227 0.58 6.13 -16.18
N TYR A 228 0.88 7.40 -15.92
CA TYR A 228 1.93 8.16 -16.61
C TYR A 228 2.74 8.98 -15.60
N ALA A 229 3.84 9.58 -16.03
CA ALA A 229 4.65 10.45 -15.18
C ALA A 229 3.79 11.55 -14.54
N GLY A 230 3.74 11.57 -13.19
CA GLY A 230 2.92 12.51 -12.41
C GLY A 230 1.62 11.93 -11.84
N ILE A 231 1.32 10.65 -12.08
CA ILE A 231 0.15 9.96 -11.49
C ILE A 231 0.18 9.96 -9.95
N GLN A 232 1.36 9.97 -9.33
CA GLN A 232 1.53 9.93 -7.88
C GLN A 232 0.85 11.10 -7.15
N ARG A 233 0.54 12.20 -7.86
CA ARG A 233 -0.25 13.31 -7.31
C ARG A 233 -1.70 12.94 -6.99
N TYR A 234 -2.21 11.91 -7.64
CA TYR A 234 -3.65 11.63 -7.70
C TYR A 234 -4.01 10.22 -7.23
N SER A 235 -3.11 9.24 -7.33
CA SER A 235 -3.47 7.84 -7.14
C SER A 235 -2.31 6.97 -6.67
N ALA A 236 -2.66 5.94 -5.87
CA ALA A 236 -1.86 4.73 -5.76
C ALA A 236 -1.98 3.90 -7.05
N VAL A 237 -1.05 2.97 -7.27
CA VAL A 237 -1.02 2.09 -8.46
C VAL A 237 -0.88 0.63 -8.02
N TRP A 238 -1.56 -0.30 -8.69
CA TRP A 238 -1.25 -1.73 -8.53
C TRP A 238 -0.67 -2.33 -9.82
N THR A 239 0.03 -3.46 -9.70
CA THR A 239 0.74 -4.09 -10.85
C THR A 239 -0.18 -4.74 -11.89
N GLY A 240 -1.50 -4.77 -11.66
CA GLY A 240 -2.46 -5.43 -12.54
C GLY A 240 -2.60 -6.93 -12.24
N ASP A 241 -3.06 -7.66 -13.25
CA ASP A 241 -3.44 -9.07 -13.20
C ASP A 241 -2.22 -9.99 -13.12
N ASN A 242 -1.55 -10.03 -11.97
CA ASN A 242 -0.45 -10.96 -11.71
C ASN A 242 -0.96 -12.43 -11.59
N VAL A 243 -0.04 -13.40 -11.70
CA VAL A 243 -0.38 -14.84 -11.67
C VAL A 243 0.11 -15.45 -10.37
N SER A 244 -0.66 -16.39 -9.82
CA SER A 244 -0.38 -17.14 -8.58
C SER A 244 0.81 -18.11 -8.74
N GLU A 245 2.02 -17.57 -8.91
CA GLU A 245 3.26 -18.32 -9.09
C GLU A 245 4.45 -17.64 -8.38
N ASP A 246 5.37 -18.43 -7.84
CA ASP A 246 6.60 -17.95 -7.18
C ASP A 246 7.41 -16.94 -8.01
N GLN A 247 7.57 -17.23 -9.30
CA GLN A 247 8.34 -16.37 -10.19
C GLN A 247 7.65 -15.00 -10.36
N LEU A 248 6.32 -14.98 -10.35
CA LEU A 248 5.53 -13.76 -10.51
C LEU A 248 5.50 -12.96 -9.19
N MET A 249 5.43 -13.62 -8.04
CA MET A 249 5.63 -12.98 -6.72
C MET A 249 6.94 -12.20 -6.65
N LEU A 250 8.05 -12.84 -7.06
CA LEU A 250 9.35 -12.18 -7.08
C LEU A 250 9.42 -11.08 -8.17
N SER A 251 8.70 -11.26 -9.28
CA SER A 251 8.62 -10.25 -10.33
C SER A 251 7.88 -9.01 -9.89
N ASP A 252 6.80 -9.16 -9.12
CA ASP A 252 6.05 -8.04 -8.54
C ASP A 252 6.94 -7.18 -7.63
N VAL A 253 7.79 -7.79 -6.79
CA VAL A 253 8.79 -7.04 -6.01
C VAL A 253 9.67 -6.16 -6.92
N ARG A 254 10.16 -6.72 -8.02
CA ARG A 254 11.01 -5.99 -8.97
C ARG A 254 10.25 -4.88 -9.72
N ILE A 255 8.97 -5.11 -10.02
CA ILE A 255 8.10 -4.09 -10.60
C ILE A 255 7.93 -2.93 -9.62
N ILE A 256 7.62 -3.20 -8.34
CA ILE A 256 7.49 -2.14 -7.33
C ILE A 256 8.81 -1.39 -7.11
N ASN A 257 9.95 -2.08 -7.11
CA ASN A 257 11.26 -1.42 -7.10
C ASN A 257 11.43 -0.44 -8.28
N SER A 258 11.04 -0.88 -9.48
CA SER A 258 11.13 -0.07 -10.71
C SER A 258 10.15 1.11 -10.70
N MET A 259 8.94 0.91 -10.17
CA MET A 259 7.94 1.96 -9.96
C MET A 259 8.44 3.01 -8.96
N GLY A 260 9.05 2.58 -7.85
CA GLY A 260 9.68 3.47 -6.87
C GLY A 260 10.81 4.31 -7.46
N LEU A 261 11.66 3.71 -8.30
CA LEU A 261 12.69 4.43 -9.08
C LEU A 261 12.11 5.39 -10.13
N SER A 262 10.83 5.25 -10.45
CA SER A 262 10.09 6.10 -11.38
C SER A 262 9.20 7.12 -10.67
N GLY A 263 9.39 7.36 -9.37
CA GLY A 263 8.68 8.36 -8.58
C GLY A 263 7.32 7.92 -8.02
N LEU A 264 6.97 6.62 -8.14
CA LEU A 264 5.75 6.05 -7.57
C LEU A 264 6.04 5.41 -6.22
N ALA A 265 5.86 6.18 -5.14
CA ALA A 265 6.10 5.68 -3.79
C ALA A 265 4.96 4.79 -3.26
N PHE A 266 3.72 5.00 -3.72
CA PHE A 266 2.55 4.22 -3.29
C PHE A 266 2.09 3.25 -4.39
N ALA A 267 2.77 2.11 -4.49
CA ALA A 267 2.42 1.05 -5.41
C ALA A 267 2.44 -0.33 -4.73
N GLY A 268 1.72 -1.30 -5.28
CA GLY A 268 1.72 -2.69 -4.78
C GLY A 268 1.15 -3.68 -5.79
N TYR A 269 0.91 -4.90 -5.33
CA TYR A 269 0.49 -6.02 -6.17
C TYR A 269 -0.61 -6.79 -5.45
N ASP A 270 -1.29 -7.68 -6.17
CA ASP A 270 -2.30 -8.55 -5.61
C ASP A 270 -1.65 -9.73 -4.90
N VAL A 271 -1.72 -9.70 -3.56
CA VAL A 271 -1.14 -10.72 -2.69
C VAL A 271 -1.88 -12.03 -2.87
N GLY A 272 -1.12 -13.10 -3.12
CA GLY A 272 -1.63 -14.41 -3.48
C GLY A 272 -1.75 -14.63 -4.99
N GLY A 273 -1.67 -13.57 -5.81
CA GLY A 273 -1.85 -13.64 -7.25
C GLY A 273 -3.32 -13.52 -7.68
N PHE A 274 -3.57 -12.70 -8.70
CA PHE A 274 -4.91 -12.48 -9.23
C PHE A 274 -5.38 -13.68 -10.07
N VAL A 275 -4.59 -14.07 -11.08
CA VAL A 275 -4.88 -15.19 -11.98
C VAL A 275 -4.41 -16.51 -11.37
N GLY A 276 -5.25 -17.54 -11.48
CA GLY A 276 -4.95 -18.89 -10.99
C GLY A 276 -5.27 -19.08 -9.52
N GLU A 277 -4.66 -20.08 -8.90
CA GLU A 277 -4.90 -20.45 -7.49
C GLU A 277 -3.57 -20.61 -6.76
N ALA A 278 -3.33 -19.79 -5.73
CA ALA A 278 -2.21 -20.02 -4.83
C ALA A 278 -2.41 -21.33 -4.04
N ASN A 279 -1.31 -22.02 -3.78
CA ASN A 279 -1.27 -23.04 -2.74
C ASN A 279 -0.95 -22.39 -1.37
N PRO A 280 -1.15 -23.10 -0.24
CA PRO A 280 -0.89 -22.55 1.10
C PRO A 280 0.52 -21.99 1.30
N ALA A 281 1.55 -22.63 0.75
CA ALA A 281 2.93 -22.18 0.89
C ALA A 281 3.19 -20.88 0.11
N LEU A 282 2.68 -20.79 -1.12
CA LEU A 282 2.80 -19.58 -1.94
C LEU A 282 2.05 -18.42 -1.29
N TYR A 283 0.81 -18.63 -0.84
CA TYR A 283 0.03 -17.61 -0.15
C TYR A 283 0.74 -17.10 1.11
N SER A 284 1.23 -18.01 1.96
CA SER A 284 1.95 -17.67 3.20
C SER A 284 3.19 -16.83 2.96
N ARG A 285 3.96 -17.12 1.90
CA ARG A 285 5.10 -16.28 1.50
C ARG A 285 4.66 -14.92 1.00
N TRP A 286 3.63 -14.89 0.16
CA TRP A 286 3.19 -13.66 -0.48
C TRP A 286 2.58 -12.68 0.53
N VAL A 287 1.80 -13.18 1.50
CA VAL A 287 1.20 -12.33 2.55
C VAL A 287 2.27 -11.78 3.50
N ALA A 288 3.28 -12.58 3.85
CA ALA A 288 4.41 -12.12 4.64
C ALA A 288 5.18 -11.00 3.91
N LEU A 289 5.41 -11.18 2.61
CA LEU A 289 6.08 -10.21 1.75
C LEU A 289 5.24 -8.93 1.55
N GLY A 290 3.94 -9.07 1.33
CA GLY A 290 3.00 -7.96 1.16
C GLY A 290 2.89 -7.08 2.41
N ALA A 291 3.15 -7.61 3.61
CA ALA A 291 3.23 -6.79 4.81
C ALA A 291 4.31 -5.70 4.72
N PHE A 292 5.33 -5.90 3.88
CA PHE A 292 6.43 -4.98 3.60
C PHE A 292 6.38 -4.37 2.18
N SER A 293 5.20 -4.27 1.57
CA SER A 293 4.97 -3.47 0.35
C SER A 293 4.32 -2.12 0.70
N PRO A 294 4.41 -1.10 -0.19
CA PRO A 294 3.74 0.19 0.05
C PRO A 294 2.22 0.05 0.12
N PHE A 295 1.63 -0.72 -0.81
CA PHE A 295 0.21 -1.06 -0.87
C PHE A 295 -0.01 -2.56 -0.63
N PHE A 296 -0.86 -2.90 0.35
CA PHE A 296 -1.05 -4.27 0.84
C PHE A 296 -2.51 -4.73 0.70
N ARG A 297 -2.80 -5.42 -0.42
CA ARG A 297 -4.12 -5.94 -0.75
C ARG A 297 -4.05 -7.42 -1.13
N GLY A 298 -4.91 -8.24 -0.54
CA GLY A 298 -5.26 -9.57 -1.08
C GLY A 298 -6.36 -9.43 -2.14
N HIS A 299 -6.16 -10.03 -3.32
CA HIS A 299 -7.15 -10.00 -4.40
C HIS A 299 -6.99 -11.21 -5.32
N THR A 300 -8.11 -11.77 -5.78
CA THR A 300 -8.13 -12.91 -6.69
C THR A 300 -9.29 -12.78 -7.69
N MET A 301 -9.13 -13.43 -8.85
CA MET A 301 -10.11 -13.45 -9.94
C MET A 301 -11.40 -14.20 -9.59
N ILE A 302 -12.41 -14.03 -10.44
CA ILE A 302 -13.65 -14.80 -10.35
C ILE A 302 -13.44 -16.25 -10.76
N ASN A 303 -14.19 -17.17 -10.14
CA ASN A 303 -14.12 -18.62 -10.35
C ASN A 303 -12.79 -19.28 -9.92
N SER A 304 -12.01 -18.62 -9.06
CA SER A 304 -10.91 -19.24 -8.30
C SER A 304 -11.40 -19.70 -6.91
N ARG A 305 -10.56 -20.41 -6.16
CA ARG A 305 -10.74 -20.59 -4.71
C ARG A 305 -10.75 -19.26 -3.95
N ASP A 306 -11.29 -19.32 -2.74
CA ASP A 306 -11.19 -18.27 -1.73
C ASP A 306 -9.73 -17.92 -1.45
N ALA A 307 -9.45 -16.64 -1.19
CA ALA A 307 -8.10 -16.09 -1.05
C ALA A 307 -7.95 -15.18 0.20
N GLU A 308 -8.89 -15.29 1.12
CA GLU A 308 -8.84 -14.71 2.45
C GLU A 308 -7.80 -15.45 3.31
N PRO A 309 -7.23 -14.81 4.35
CA PRO A 309 -6.22 -15.43 5.21
C PRO A 309 -6.54 -16.83 5.74
N TRP A 310 -7.80 -17.09 6.06
CA TRP A 310 -8.26 -18.37 6.63
C TRP A 310 -8.58 -19.45 5.57
N ALA A 311 -8.50 -19.14 4.27
CA ALA A 311 -8.81 -20.09 3.19
C ALA A 311 -7.71 -21.15 2.98
N PHE A 312 -6.52 -20.96 3.56
CA PHE A 312 -5.31 -21.74 3.29
C PHE A 312 -4.87 -22.66 4.44
N GLY A 313 -5.77 -22.93 5.39
CA GLY A 313 -5.50 -23.74 6.57
C GLY A 313 -4.91 -22.95 7.75
N GLU A 314 -4.88 -23.58 8.92
CA GLU A 314 -4.56 -22.92 10.21
C GLU A 314 -3.14 -22.33 10.24
N GLU A 315 -2.14 -23.05 9.72
CA GLU A 315 -0.75 -22.56 9.65
C GLU A 315 -0.66 -21.27 8.80
N SER A 316 -1.22 -21.28 7.59
CA SER A 316 -1.22 -20.10 6.71
C SER A 316 -2.00 -18.93 7.31
N GLU A 317 -3.09 -19.20 8.01
CA GLU A 317 -3.88 -18.20 8.71
C GLU A 317 -3.08 -17.52 9.83
N GLU A 318 -2.35 -18.30 10.63
CA GLU A 318 -1.48 -17.79 11.69
C GLU A 318 -0.32 -16.96 11.13
N ILE A 319 0.32 -17.42 10.06
CA ILE A 319 1.37 -16.67 9.36
C ILE A 319 0.81 -15.35 8.84
N ALA A 320 -0.33 -15.37 8.15
CA ALA A 320 -0.99 -14.16 7.68
C ALA A 320 -1.33 -13.21 8.84
N ARG A 321 -1.92 -13.72 9.93
CA ARG A 321 -2.23 -12.94 11.14
C ARG A 321 -0.99 -12.28 11.72
N ASN A 322 0.13 -13.00 11.81
CA ASN A 322 1.39 -12.50 12.34
C ASN A 322 1.95 -11.33 11.53
N TYR A 323 2.08 -11.49 10.21
CA TYR A 323 2.65 -10.44 9.36
C TYR A 323 1.72 -9.25 9.18
N ILE A 324 0.40 -9.49 9.10
CA ILE A 324 -0.59 -8.41 9.11
C ILE A 324 -0.47 -7.64 10.43
N ARG A 325 -0.44 -8.30 11.59
CA ARG A 325 -0.27 -7.61 12.89
C ARG A 325 1.06 -6.87 12.97
N LEU A 326 2.16 -7.45 12.49
CA LEU A 326 3.46 -6.77 12.45
C LEU A 326 3.40 -5.48 11.63
N ARG A 327 2.73 -5.48 10.48
CA ARG A 327 2.50 -4.26 9.70
C ARG A 327 1.75 -3.19 10.51
N TYR A 328 0.70 -3.58 11.25
CA TYR A 328 -0.06 -2.63 12.08
C TYR A 328 0.75 -2.08 13.24
N ARG A 329 1.61 -2.90 13.85
CA ARG A 329 2.58 -2.42 14.85
C ARG A 329 3.56 -1.43 14.23
N LEU A 330 4.01 -1.66 13.00
CA LEU A 330 4.93 -0.79 12.25
C LEU A 330 4.28 0.46 11.64
N LEU A 331 2.98 0.73 11.83
CA LEU A 331 2.33 1.92 11.29
C LEU A 331 3.02 3.26 11.66
N PRO A 332 3.52 3.48 12.89
CA PRO A 332 4.27 4.70 13.22
C PRO A 332 5.51 4.89 12.34
N TYR A 333 6.28 3.82 12.12
CA TYR A 333 7.41 3.82 11.18
C TYR A 333 6.93 4.04 9.74
N LEU A 334 5.98 3.24 9.27
CA LEU A 334 5.52 3.26 7.89
C LEU A 334 4.92 4.62 7.52
N TYR A 335 4.08 5.20 8.39
CA TYR A 335 3.46 6.49 8.15
C TYR A 335 4.48 7.63 8.08
N SER A 336 5.53 7.56 8.91
CA SER A 336 6.66 8.48 8.84
C SER A 336 7.47 8.34 7.54
N VAL A 337 7.62 7.11 7.02
CA VAL A 337 8.26 6.86 5.71
C VAL A 337 7.38 7.38 4.56
N PHE A 338 6.05 7.28 4.68
CA PHE A 338 5.12 7.92 3.75
C PHE A 338 5.21 9.45 3.81
N TYR A 339 5.32 10.03 5.00
CA TYR A 339 5.60 11.44 5.17
C TYR A 339 6.90 11.84 4.45
N GLU A 340 8.00 11.11 4.64
CA GLU A 340 9.25 11.35 3.91
C GLU A 340 9.03 11.37 2.38
N ALA A 341 8.27 10.41 1.84
CA ALA A 341 7.95 10.35 0.41
C ALA A 341 7.25 11.64 -0.08
N THR A 342 6.35 12.22 0.71
CA THR A 342 5.71 13.52 0.39
C THR A 342 6.70 14.69 0.41
N GLN A 343 7.76 14.60 1.22
CA GLN A 343 8.76 15.66 1.38
C GLN A 343 9.88 15.61 0.34
N ASN A 344 10.28 14.43 -0.11
CA ASN A 344 11.46 14.28 -0.96
C ASN A 344 11.33 13.28 -2.13
N GLY A 345 10.19 12.59 -2.25
CA GLY A 345 9.93 11.63 -3.32
C GLY A 345 10.65 10.28 -3.15
N MET A 346 11.22 9.99 -1.99
CA MET A 346 11.77 8.66 -1.70
C MET A 346 10.68 7.59 -1.72
N PRO A 347 10.92 6.42 -2.33
CA PRO A 347 9.93 5.36 -2.31
C PRO A 347 9.89 4.68 -0.93
N ILE A 348 8.75 4.06 -0.64
CA ILE A 348 8.58 3.26 0.57
C ILE A 348 9.34 1.94 0.41
N GLN A 349 9.17 1.28 -0.75
CA GLN A 349 9.98 0.13 -1.16
C GLN A 349 11.14 0.62 -2.02
N ARG A 350 12.37 0.50 -1.52
CA ARG A 350 13.57 1.09 -2.12
C ARG A 350 14.44 0.01 -2.72
N SER A 351 14.71 0.13 -4.02
CA SER A 351 15.78 -0.65 -4.65
C SER A 351 17.11 -0.38 -3.94
N LEU A 352 17.95 -1.42 -3.79
CA LEU A 352 19.26 -1.33 -3.14
C LEU A 352 20.15 -0.21 -3.70
N VAL A 353 20.06 0.04 -5.02
CA VAL A 353 20.88 1.02 -5.73
C VAL A 353 20.66 2.46 -5.23
N LEU A 354 19.55 2.74 -4.53
CA LEU A 354 19.33 4.04 -3.90
C LEU A 354 20.26 4.27 -2.70
N ASN A 355 20.63 3.21 -2.01
CA ASN A 355 21.49 3.24 -0.83
C ASN A 355 22.94 2.89 -1.19
N TYR A 356 23.15 2.09 -2.24
CA TYR A 356 24.45 1.55 -2.65
C TYR A 356 24.74 1.72 -4.16
N PRO A 357 24.66 2.94 -4.72
CA PRO A 357 24.77 3.17 -6.16
C PRO A 357 26.15 2.84 -6.76
N TYR A 358 27.18 2.69 -5.92
CA TYR A 358 28.56 2.41 -6.34
C TYR A 358 29.01 0.98 -5.98
N GLU A 359 28.10 0.16 -5.45
CA GLU A 359 28.40 -1.22 -5.09
C GLU A 359 27.92 -2.16 -6.21
N GLU A 360 28.85 -2.68 -7.03
CA GLU A 360 28.54 -3.53 -8.18
C GLU A 360 27.72 -4.78 -7.82
N SER A 361 27.93 -5.34 -6.62
CA SER A 361 27.17 -6.50 -6.11
C SER A 361 25.67 -6.24 -5.98
N THR A 362 25.22 -4.98 -5.93
CA THR A 362 23.79 -4.65 -5.88
C THR A 362 23.09 -4.70 -7.24
N TYR A 363 23.85 -4.85 -8.33
CA TYR A 363 23.32 -4.96 -9.69
C TYR A 363 23.25 -6.42 -10.19
N THR A 364 23.53 -7.40 -9.33
CA THR A 364 23.56 -8.82 -9.72
C THR A 364 22.19 -9.49 -9.58
N PRO A 365 21.95 -10.62 -10.27
CA PRO A 365 20.72 -11.40 -10.13
C PRO A 365 20.44 -11.91 -8.71
N GLU A 366 21.45 -12.04 -7.86
CA GLU A 366 21.29 -12.45 -6.45
C GLU A 366 20.70 -11.31 -5.59
N ALA A 367 20.98 -10.06 -5.96
CA ALA A 367 20.51 -8.88 -5.25
C ALA A 367 19.18 -8.32 -5.78
N GLN A 368 18.75 -8.74 -6.98
CA GLN A 368 17.63 -8.13 -7.71
C GLN A 368 16.28 -8.14 -6.97
N ASN A 369 16.06 -9.12 -6.10
CA ASN A 369 14.82 -9.24 -5.33
C ASN A 369 14.92 -8.55 -3.97
N LEU A 370 16.13 -8.19 -3.51
CA LEU A 370 16.32 -7.49 -2.25
C LEU A 370 15.86 -6.04 -2.36
N TYR A 371 15.29 -5.53 -1.29
CA TYR A 371 14.87 -4.14 -1.22
C TYR A 371 14.85 -3.65 0.22
N PHE A 372 14.91 -2.34 0.43
CA PHE A 372 14.60 -1.76 1.73
C PHE A 372 13.14 -1.36 1.84
N PHE A 373 12.52 -1.68 2.97
CA PHE A 373 11.25 -1.11 3.40
C PHE A 373 11.54 0.10 4.30
N GLY A 374 11.36 1.30 3.74
CA GLY A 374 11.87 2.55 4.30
C GLY A 374 13.40 2.57 4.38
N PRO A 375 14.01 3.37 5.27
CA PRO A 375 15.47 3.41 5.41
C PRO A 375 16.06 2.21 6.18
N ALA A 376 15.26 1.51 7.00
CA ALA A 376 15.80 0.66 8.06
C ALA A 376 15.84 -0.84 7.74
N ILE A 377 14.77 -1.38 7.16
CA ILE A 377 14.54 -2.83 7.05
C ILE A 377 14.94 -3.30 5.65
N LEU A 378 15.96 -4.14 5.54
CA LEU A 378 16.26 -4.93 4.34
C LEU A 378 15.36 -6.18 4.33
N VAL A 379 14.54 -6.28 3.29
CA VAL A 379 13.68 -7.43 3.03
C VAL A 379 14.37 -8.35 2.03
N ALA A 380 14.39 -9.64 2.34
CA ALA A 380 14.92 -10.68 1.48
C ALA A 380 13.80 -11.64 1.03
N PRO A 381 13.14 -11.36 -0.11
CA PRO A 381 12.08 -12.21 -0.63
C PRO A 381 12.60 -13.59 -1.02
N ILE A 382 11.80 -14.60 -0.73
CA ILE A 382 12.14 -16.00 -0.93
C ILE A 382 10.97 -16.73 -1.61
N SER A 383 11.32 -17.72 -2.43
CA SER A 383 10.33 -18.60 -3.04
C SER A 383 9.74 -19.55 -1.99
N SER A 384 8.46 -19.88 -2.12
CA SER A 384 7.75 -20.88 -1.31
C SER A 384 8.25 -22.31 -1.47
N GLN A 385 9.03 -22.61 -2.52
CA GLN A 385 9.50 -23.96 -2.83
C GLN A 385 10.96 -24.21 -2.44
N GLN A 386 11.67 -23.19 -1.96
CA GLN A 386 13.08 -23.33 -1.59
C GLN A 386 13.19 -23.57 -0.07
N PRO A 387 13.88 -24.63 0.39
CA PRO A 387 14.10 -24.90 1.82
C PRO A 387 15.33 -24.18 2.40
N ILE A 388 16.28 -23.79 1.55
CA ILE A 388 17.45 -22.99 1.91
C ILE A 388 17.68 -21.99 0.78
N GLN A 389 17.79 -20.71 1.14
CA GLN A 389 18.09 -19.63 0.19
C GLN A 389 19.48 -19.06 0.47
N LYS A 390 20.26 -18.85 -0.59
CA LYS A 390 21.47 -18.01 -0.52
C LYS A 390 21.05 -16.55 -0.55
N LEU A 391 21.28 -15.82 0.53
CA LEU A 391 20.97 -14.41 0.69
C LEU A 391 22.23 -13.56 0.58
N PHE A 392 22.10 -12.39 -0.03
CA PHE A 392 23.16 -11.38 -0.07
C PHE A 392 22.86 -10.27 0.93
N LEU A 393 23.85 -9.87 1.73
CA LEU A 393 23.79 -8.64 2.52
C LEU A 393 24.79 -7.64 1.94
N PRO A 394 24.37 -6.41 1.57
CA PRO A 394 25.27 -5.39 1.04
C PRO A 394 26.15 -4.79 2.13
N GLN A 395 27.07 -3.90 1.75
CA GLN A 395 28.04 -3.31 2.68
C GLN A 395 27.36 -2.67 3.90
N GLY A 396 27.80 -3.05 5.10
CA GLY A 396 27.30 -2.51 6.37
C GLY A 396 27.10 -3.59 7.44
N ASN A 397 26.68 -3.16 8.62
CA ASN A 397 26.32 -4.05 9.72
C ASN A 397 24.79 -4.21 9.77
N TRP A 398 24.35 -5.41 10.10
CA TRP A 398 22.96 -5.83 10.02
C TRP A 398 22.58 -6.64 11.26
N TYR A 399 21.33 -6.52 11.69
CA TYR A 399 20.74 -7.34 12.74
C TYR A 399 19.58 -8.11 12.15
N ASN A 400 19.51 -9.42 12.34
CA ASN A 400 18.30 -10.15 12.01
C ASN A 400 17.16 -9.67 12.92
N LEU A 401 16.03 -9.28 12.33
CA LEU A 401 14.92 -8.65 13.05
C LEU A 401 14.37 -9.53 14.18
N PHE A 402 14.33 -10.85 13.99
CA PHE A 402 13.62 -11.76 14.89
C PHE A 402 14.47 -12.31 16.03
N ASN A 403 15.79 -12.40 15.86
CA ASN A 403 16.68 -13.02 16.84
C ASN A 403 17.90 -12.16 17.21
N ASP A 404 17.95 -10.92 16.74
CA ASP A 404 19.01 -9.94 17.01
C ASP A 404 20.44 -10.35 16.60
N SER A 405 20.58 -11.44 15.83
CA SER A 405 21.90 -11.93 15.40
C SER A 405 22.59 -10.89 14.51
N PRO A 406 23.84 -10.51 14.81
CA PRO A 406 24.58 -9.53 14.03
C PRO A 406 25.27 -10.16 12.81
N TYR A 407 25.32 -9.42 11.71
CA TYR A 407 26.01 -9.78 10.47
C TYR A 407 26.78 -8.58 9.91
N GLU A 408 27.93 -8.84 9.31
CA GLU A 408 28.76 -7.86 8.59
C GLU A 408 28.75 -8.17 7.09
N GLY A 409 28.33 -7.19 6.28
CA GLY A 409 28.35 -7.24 4.83
C GLY A 409 29.47 -6.40 4.22
N PRO A 410 29.84 -6.62 2.95
CA PRO A 410 29.12 -7.46 1.99
C PRO A 410 29.40 -8.95 2.20
N THR A 411 28.34 -9.76 2.29
CA THR A 411 28.49 -11.20 2.53
C THR A 411 27.33 -12.01 1.97
N TYR A 412 27.52 -13.32 1.88
CA TYR A 412 26.46 -14.28 1.55
C TYR A 412 26.17 -15.20 2.73
N LEU A 413 24.89 -15.41 2.99
CA LEU A 413 24.41 -16.28 4.06
C LEU A 413 23.54 -17.39 3.45
N TYR A 414 23.64 -18.60 3.99
CA TYR A 414 22.68 -19.66 3.72
C TYR A 414 21.63 -19.62 4.83
N HIS A 415 20.40 -19.29 4.45
CA HIS A 415 19.30 -19.11 5.40
C HIS A 415 18.28 -20.21 5.19
N GLU A 416 17.92 -20.91 6.26
CA GLU A 416 16.81 -21.87 6.25
C GLU A 416 15.49 -21.10 6.13
N THR A 417 14.64 -21.53 5.21
CA THR A 417 13.44 -20.79 4.84
C THR A 417 12.21 -21.54 5.35
N SER A 418 12.00 -21.53 6.67
CA SER A 418 10.75 -22.00 7.29
C SER A 418 9.59 -21.13 6.81
N LEU A 419 8.42 -21.73 6.57
CA LEU A 419 7.30 -21.07 5.87
C LEU A 419 6.81 -19.80 6.58
N ASP A 420 6.91 -19.80 7.90
CA ASP A 420 6.51 -18.74 8.83
C ASP A 420 7.50 -17.57 8.95
N THR A 421 8.72 -17.70 8.43
CA THR A 421 9.76 -16.68 8.56
C THR A 421 10.17 -16.10 7.21
N LEU A 422 9.94 -14.79 7.03
CA LEU A 422 10.48 -13.98 5.95
C LEU A 422 11.81 -13.39 6.41
N PRO A 423 12.96 -13.61 5.74
CA PRO A 423 14.22 -13.03 6.18
C PRO A 423 14.21 -11.49 6.14
N LEU A 424 14.38 -10.89 7.32
CA LEU A 424 14.35 -9.44 7.54
C LEU A 424 15.58 -9.03 8.35
N PHE A 425 16.28 -8.00 7.88
CA PHE A 425 17.48 -7.48 8.52
C PHE A 425 17.35 -5.98 8.74
N VAL A 426 17.65 -5.49 9.93
CA VAL A 426 17.69 -4.06 10.24
C VAL A 426 19.12 -3.57 10.09
N LYS A 427 19.32 -2.50 9.33
CA LYS A 427 20.64 -1.90 9.18
C LYS A 427 21.07 -1.26 10.50
N ALA A 428 22.31 -1.50 10.91
CA ALA A 428 22.88 -0.90 12.11
C ALA A 428 22.82 0.64 12.07
N GLY A 429 22.49 1.27 13.20
CA GLY A 429 22.29 2.71 13.35
C GLY A 429 20.88 3.19 13.02
N GLN A 430 19.99 2.30 12.58
CA GLN A 430 18.60 2.63 12.26
C GLN A 430 17.66 2.48 13.45
N MET A 431 16.49 3.10 13.29
CA MET A 431 15.42 3.17 14.28
C MET A 431 14.13 2.59 13.71
N LEU A 432 13.44 1.74 14.47
CA LEU A 432 12.09 1.27 14.17
C LEU A 432 11.11 1.81 15.22
N TRP A 433 9.95 2.25 14.75
CA TRP A 433 8.89 2.82 15.59
C TRP A 433 7.65 1.93 15.53
N LEU A 434 7.29 1.38 16.67
CA LEU A 434 6.19 0.43 16.81
C LEU A 434 5.15 0.90 17.81
N GLN A 435 3.90 0.50 17.58
CA GLN A 435 2.78 0.70 18.50
C GLN A 435 2.15 -0.65 18.89
N SER A 436 1.14 -0.61 19.75
CA SER A 436 0.30 -1.78 20.02
C SER A 436 -0.44 -2.27 18.77
N VAL A 437 -0.73 -3.56 18.70
CA VAL A 437 -1.59 -4.16 17.67
C VAL A 437 -2.99 -3.52 17.70
N LEU A 438 -3.54 -3.22 16.52
CA LEU A 438 -4.91 -2.73 16.32
C LEU A 438 -5.66 -3.66 15.38
N ASN A 439 -7.00 -3.75 15.46
CA ASN A 439 -7.82 -4.46 14.46
C ASN A 439 -8.07 -3.62 13.21
N HIS A 440 -8.03 -2.30 13.33
CA HIS A 440 -8.09 -1.34 12.23
C HIS A 440 -7.45 -0.01 12.65
N THR A 441 -7.02 0.81 11.71
CA THR A 441 -6.31 2.08 11.99
C THR A 441 -7.13 3.15 12.71
N GLY A 442 -8.44 2.97 12.79
CA GLY A 442 -9.35 3.86 13.54
C GLY A 442 -9.40 3.62 15.05
N GLU A 443 -8.77 2.55 15.55
CA GLU A 443 -8.64 2.31 17.00
C GLU A 443 -7.54 3.19 17.61
N MET A 444 -7.71 3.57 18.88
CA MET A 444 -6.65 4.24 19.63
C MET A 444 -5.63 3.22 20.11
N PRO A 445 -4.32 3.40 19.83
CA PRO A 445 -3.30 2.51 20.34
C PRO A 445 -3.12 2.67 21.85
N HIS A 446 -2.44 1.69 22.46
CA HIS A 446 -1.92 1.83 23.81
C HIS A 446 -1.04 3.10 23.90
N PRO A 447 -1.04 3.84 25.02
CA PRO A 447 -0.32 5.11 25.12
C PRO A 447 1.22 5.02 25.01
N THR A 448 1.77 3.83 24.83
CA THR A 448 3.22 3.57 24.74
C THR A 448 3.62 3.41 23.29
N LEU A 449 4.53 4.27 22.84
CA LEU A 449 5.27 4.12 21.59
C LEU A 449 6.56 3.35 21.88
N GLU A 450 6.92 2.41 21.01
CA GLU A 450 8.14 1.62 21.09
C GLU A 450 9.16 2.15 20.07
N LEU A 451 10.39 2.39 20.52
CA LEU A 451 11.53 2.74 19.68
C LEU A 451 12.59 1.64 19.79
N HIS A 452 12.83 0.91 18.71
CA HIS A 452 13.94 -0.03 18.62
C HIS A 452 15.11 0.65 17.95
N LEU A 453 16.21 0.85 18.68
CA LEU A 453 17.45 1.42 18.16
C LEU A 453 18.49 0.30 18.03
N TYR A 454 19.06 0.17 16.82
CA TYR A 454 20.08 -0.83 16.52
C TYR A 454 21.48 -0.21 16.57
N ARG A 455 22.38 -0.76 17.39
CA ARG A 455 23.74 -0.24 17.54
C ARG A 455 24.46 -0.22 16.21
N GLY A 456 24.91 0.96 15.81
CA GLY A 456 25.73 1.17 14.62
C GLY A 456 26.75 2.28 14.82
N ASN A 457 27.58 2.48 13.80
CA ASN A 457 28.69 3.44 13.81
C ASN A 457 28.44 4.65 12.90
N THR A 458 27.30 4.70 12.24
CA THR A 458 26.90 5.80 11.36
C THR A 458 25.80 6.61 12.02
N SER A 459 26.02 7.91 12.14
CA SER A 459 24.97 8.85 12.53
C SER A 459 23.80 8.78 11.55
N ASP A 460 22.58 8.83 12.07
CA ASP A 460 21.37 8.86 11.26
C ASP A 460 20.27 9.70 11.91
N THR A 461 19.30 10.13 11.09
CA THR A 461 18.15 10.93 11.54
C THR A 461 16.86 10.33 11.01
N PHE A 462 15.92 10.08 11.91
CA PHE A 462 14.56 9.69 11.56
C PHE A 462 13.59 10.79 12.00
N VAL A 463 12.67 11.18 11.12
CA VAL A 463 11.59 12.11 11.47
C VAL A 463 10.37 11.27 11.80
N TYR A 464 10.02 11.23 13.09
CA TYR A 464 8.77 10.62 13.53
C TYR A 464 7.62 11.58 13.25
N TYR A 465 6.54 11.10 12.62
CA TYR A 465 5.41 11.92 12.15
C TYR A 465 4.05 11.34 12.58
N GLU A 466 3.17 12.24 13.03
CA GLU A 466 1.75 11.97 13.31
C GLU A 466 0.87 13.13 12.84
N ASP A 467 -0.33 12.82 12.37
CA ASP A 467 -1.43 13.75 12.19
C ASP A 467 -2.74 13.02 12.53
N ASP A 468 -3.89 13.55 12.13
CA ASP A 468 -5.19 12.87 12.35
C ASP A 468 -5.41 11.62 11.48
N GLY A 469 -4.50 11.33 10.55
CA GLY A 469 -4.54 10.19 9.64
C GLY A 469 -5.64 10.27 8.58
N GLU A 470 -6.42 11.35 8.49
CA GLU A 470 -7.67 11.36 7.73
C GLU A 470 -7.87 12.61 6.87
N THR A 471 -7.51 13.81 7.36
CA THR A 471 -7.88 15.08 6.72
C THR A 471 -6.68 15.90 6.27
N TYR A 472 -6.86 16.90 5.41
CA TYR A 472 -5.77 17.81 5.02
C TYR A 472 -5.40 18.84 6.11
N GLU A 473 -5.88 18.72 7.35
CA GLU A 473 -5.52 19.63 8.44
C GLU A 473 -4.00 19.69 8.72
N TYR A 474 -3.24 18.65 8.34
CA TYR A 474 -1.78 18.69 8.40
C TYR A 474 -1.17 19.79 7.52
N GLU A 475 -1.81 20.17 6.41
CA GLU A 475 -1.37 21.27 5.54
C GLU A 475 -1.49 22.63 6.25
N ALA A 476 -2.39 22.73 7.25
CA ALA A 476 -2.55 23.90 8.11
C ALA A 476 -1.63 23.87 9.34
N GLY A 477 -0.71 22.90 9.44
CA GLY A 477 0.21 22.75 10.56
C GLY A 477 -0.31 21.89 11.71
N LEU A 478 -1.48 21.25 11.57
CA LEU A 478 -2.03 20.34 12.59
C LEU A 478 -1.43 18.94 12.45
N TYR A 479 -0.14 18.83 12.77
CA TYR A 479 0.60 17.59 12.87
C TYR A 479 1.54 17.63 14.08
N TYR A 480 2.15 16.49 14.38
CA TYR A 480 3.29 16.33 15.29
C TYR A 480 4.44 15.74 14.47
N ALA A 481 5.56 16.43 14.38
CA ALA A 481 6.79 15.89 13.81
C ALA A 481 7.96 16.10 14.76
N ARG A 482 8.85 15.12 14.85
CA ARG A 482 10.04 15.23 15.69
C ARG A 482 11.21 14.51 15.05
N ALA A 483 12.27 15.26 14.75
CA ALA A 483 13.53 14.69 14.33
C ALA A 483 14.20 13.99 15.53
N VAL A 484 14.67 12.78 15.30
CA VAL A 484 15.40 11.97 16.27
C VAL A 484 16.73 11.58 15.65
N HIS A 485 17.82 11.98 16.29
CA HIS A 485 19.18 11.81 15.82
C HIS A 485 19.90 10.76 16.65
N TYR A 486 20.33 9.68 16.02
CA TYR A 486 21.29 8.75 16.61
C TYR A 486 22.70 9.20 16.25
N GLN A 487 23.52 9.48 17.25
CA GLN A 487 24.89 10.01 17.09
C GLN A 487 25.87 9.09 17.85
N PRO A 488 26.27 7.96 17.22
CA PRO A 488 27.07 6.93 17.86
C PRO A 488 28.44 7.43 18.31
N GLU A 489 29.06 8.34 17.55
CA GLU A 489 30.37 8.90 17.90
C GLU A 489 30.33 9.75 19.17
N LEU A 490 29.16 10.28 19.52
CA LEU A 490 28.90 11.00 20.77
C LEU A 490 28.10 10.17 21.79
N GLN A 491 27.81 8.91 21.47
CA GLN A 491 27.02 7.98 22.28
C GLN A 491 25.69 8.58 22.77
N ARG A 492 24.97 9.29 21.90
CA ARG A 492 23.71 9.96 22.26
C ARG A 492 22.59 9.74 21.26
N LEU A 493 21.38 9.72 21.79
CA LEU A 493 20.13 9.78 21.05
C LEU A 493 19.46 11.11 21.38
N VAL A 494 19.31 11.99 20.39
CA VAL A 494 18.81 13.36 20.57
C VAL A 494 17.44 13.47 19.95
N PHE A 495 16.48 13.99 20.72
CA PHE A 495 15.14 14.28 20.25
C PHE A 495 14.97 15.78 20.15
N ASP A 496 14.80 16.30 18.94
CA ASP A 496 14.67 17.73 18.69
C ASP A 496 13.36 18.30 19.27
N SER A 497 13.17 19.62 19.17
CA SER A 497 11.87 20.22 19.48
C SER A 497 10.79 19.67 18.55
N VAL A 498 9.58 19.54 19.07
CA VAL A 498 8.40 19.16 18.28
C VAL A 498 8.09 20.27 17.26
N GLU A 499 7.79 19.88 16.03
CA GLU A 499 7.23 20.71 14.98
C GLU A 499 5.73 20.40 14.79
N GLY A 500 4.96 21.42 14.42
CA GLY A 500 3.51 21.33 14.25
C GLY A 500 2.70 21.70 15.50
N GLY A 501 1.38 21.76 15.34
CA GLY A 501 0.43 22.24 16.34
C GLY A 501 -0.26 21.16 17.16
N THR A 502 0.04 19.88 16.92
CA THR A 502 -0.64 18.74 17.55
C THR A 502 0.25 18.08 18.60
N VAL A 503 -0.38 17.45 19.60
CA VAL A 503 0.32 16.61 20.59
C VAL A 503 0.30 15.16 20.13
N SER A 504 1.40 14.44 20.34
CA SER A 504 1.48 13.00 20.08
C SER A 504 0.33 12.25 20.78
N LYS A 505 -0.24 11.25 20.10
CA LYS A 505 -1.23 10.36 20.74
C LYS A 505 -0.60 9.41 21.76
N PHE A 506 0.73 9.33 21.78
CA PHE A 506 1.50 8.54 22.73
C PHE A 506 1.99 9.42 23.87
N SER A 507 1.77 8.96 25.11
CA SER A 507 2.20 9.65 26.33
C SER A 507 3.45 9.03 26.97
N GLN A 508 3.85 7.85 26.49
CA GLN A 508 5.00 7.10 26.98
C GLN A 508 5.85 6.64 25.81
N LEU A 509 7.17 6.67 26.00
CA LEU A 509 8.14 6.12 25.05
C LEU A 509 8.91 5.00 25.77
N ARG A 510 8.92 3.81 25.18
CA ARG A 510 9.77 2.69 25.58
C ARG A 510 10.85 2.50 24.52
N ILE A 511 12.11 2.41 24.95
CA ILE A 511 13.26 2.26 24.04
C ILE A 511 13.88 0.89 24.24
N TYR A 512 14.01 0.13 23.15
CA TYR A 512 14.73 -1.13 23.09
C TYR A 512 16.09 -0.89 22.43
N TRP A 513 17.16 -1.29 23.11
CA TRP A 513 18.55 -1.05 22.72
C TRP A 513 19.16 -2.37 22.21
N HIS A 514 19.32 -2.49 20.89
CA HIS A 514 19.83 -3.71 20.25
C HIS A 514 21.34 -3.64 20.03
N GLY A 515 22.08 -4.72 20.37
CA GLY A 515 23.54 -4.79 20.25
C GLY A 515 24.35 -4.14 21.39
N TRP A 516 23.70 -3.77 22.50
CA TRP A 516 24.37 -3.38 23.75
C TRP A 516 24.21 -4.45 24.82
N THR A 517 25.18 -4.55 25.74
CA THR A 517 25.01 -5.39 26.93
C THR A 517 24.25 -4.64 28.03
N LEU A 518 23.63 -5.39 28.93
CA LEU A 518 22.94 -4.81 30.08
C LEU A 518 23.90 -3.99 30.96
N ASP A 519 25.11 -4.48 31.19
CA ASP A 519 26.13 -3.80 31.99
C ASP A 519 26.56 -2.47 31.34
N GLU A 520 26.77 -2.47 30.01
CA GLU A 520 27.11 -1.24 29.26
C GLU A 520 26.04 -0.15 29.46
N LEU A 521 24.76 -0.50 29.36
CA LEU A 521 23.64 0.43 29.48
C LEU A 521 23.38 0.83 30.94
N ALA A 522 23.42 -0.13 31.87
CA ALA A 522 23.14 0.11 33.28
C ALA A 522 24.14 1.05 33.93
N GLU A 523 25.37 1.16 33.41
CA GLU A 523 26.35 2.12 33.89
C GLU A 523 26.22 3.51 33.24
N ASN A 524 25.81 3.56 31.96
CA ASN A 524 26.03 4.74 31.10
C ASN A 524 24.76 5.35 30.49
N LEU A 525 23.56 4.82 30.74
CA LEU A 525 22.33 5.36 30.17
C LEU A 525 21.72 6.46 31.05
N PHE A 526 21.72 7.68 30.52
CA PHE A 526 21.16 8.86 31.18
C PHE A 526 20.17 9.58 30.27
N LEU A 527 19.07 10.06 30.85
CA LEU A 527 18.20 11.07 30.27
C LEU A 527 18.52 12.42 30.89
N ALA A 528 19.20 13.27 30.13
CA ALA A 528 19.87 14.47 30.65
C ALA A 528 20.80 14.08 31.82
N GLU A 529 20.47 14.49 33.05
CA GLU A 529 21.25 14.17 34.26
C GLU A 529 20.67 12.99 35.05
N THR A 530 19.54 12.42 34.62
CA THR A 530 18.86 11.35 35.34
C THR A 530 19.28 9.99 34.79
N LYS A 531 19.86 9.15 35.64
CA LYS A 531 20.17 7.76 35.29
C LYS A 531 18.88 6.97 35.04
N LEU A 532 18.81 6.24 33.94
CA LEU A 532 17.66 5.38 33.63
C LEU A 532 17.89 3.96 34.13
N GLU A 533 16.81 3.32 34.58
CA GLU A 533 16.81 1.88 34.82
C GLU A 533 16.65 1.14 33.50
N VAL A 534 17.39 0.04 33.35
CA VAL A 534 17.35 -0.82 32.17
C VAL A 534 17.18 -2.27 32.62
N ALA A 535 16.48 -3.04 31.81
CA ALA A 535 16.23 -4.46 32.04
C ALA A 535 16.23 -5.20 30.71
N THR A 536 16.47 -6.51 30.76
CA THR A 536 16.25 -7.40 29.63
C THR A 536 14.78 -7.78 29.57
N GLU A 537 14.21 -7.79 28.35
CA GLU A 537 12.83 -8.20 28.08
C GLU A 537 12.84 -9.19 26.92
N ASP A 538 12.11 -10.30 27.06
CA ASP A 538 11.85 -11.22 25.95
C ASP A 538 10.86 -10.54 25.01
N TYR A 539 11.33 -10.14 23.83
CA TYR A 539 10.52 -9.40 22.86
C TYR A 539 10.32 -10.20 21.59
N ARG A 540 9.09 -10.16 21.06
CA ARG A 540 8.73 -10.83 19.80
C ARG A 540 8.03 -9.87 18.85
N PHE A 541 8.52 -9.84 17.61
CA PHE A 541 7.87 -9.08 16.53
C PHE A 541 6.64 -9.82 15.98
N VAL A 542 6.69 -11.14 15.93
CA VAL A 542 5.62 -12.06 15.50
C VAL A 542 5.42 -13.16 16.53
N GLU A 543 4.20 -13.67 16.67
CA GLU A 543 3.92 -14.77 17.58
C GLU A 543 4.41 -16.10 16.99
N PRO A 544 4.82 -17.08 17.82
CA PRO A 544 5.08 -18.43 17.33
C PRO A 544 3.81 -19.02 16.68
N ILE A 545 3.98 -19.72 15.57
CA ILE A 545 2.92 -20.54 15.02
C ILE A 545 2.66 -21.74 15.95
N SER A 546 1.41 -22.17 16.04
CA SER A 546 1.01 -23.36 16.78
C SER A 546 1.80 -24.56 16.23
N ASN A 547 2.53 -25.26 17.10
CA ASN A 547 3.32 -26.43 16.69
C ASN A 547 2.39 -27.52 16.15
N PHE A 548 2.33 -27.68 14.84
CA PHE A 548 1.69 -28.83 14.20
C PHE A 548 2.69 -30.00 13.96
N ASP A 549 3.92 -29.88 14.46
CA ASP A 549 4.91 -30.96 14.52
C ASP A 549 5.68 -30.91 15.87
N PRO A 550 5.65 -31.96 16.73
CA PRO A 550 6.26 -31.96 18.07
C PRO A 550 7.81 -31.95 18.10
N GLY A 551 8.49 -31.69 16.97
CA GLY A 551 9.91 -31.99 16.79
C GLY A 551 10.93 -30.87 17.03
N ASN A 552 10.56 -29.58 17.01
CA ASN A 552 11.59 -28.52 17.05
C ASN A 552 11.18 -27.33 17.91
N ILE A 553 11.64 -27.35 19.16
CA ILE A 553 11.58 -26.20 20.07
C ILE A 553 12.89 -25.44 19.93
N MET A 554 12.90 -24.33 19.18
CA MET A 554 13.83 -23.25 19.48
C MET A 554 13.08 -22.21 20.33
N LYS A 555 13.38 -22.24 21.63
CA LYS A 555 13.06 -21.14 22.54
C LYS A 555 14.11 -20.06 22.32
N THR A 556 13.66 -18.85 22.01
CA THR A 556 14.31 -17.62 22.46
C THR A 556 13.31 -16.86 23.31
#